data_AF-A0A9X1TXE9-F1
#
_entry.id   AF-A0A9X1TXE9-F1
#
_cell.length_a   1.000
_cell.length_b   1.000
_cell.length_c   1.000
_cell.angle_alpha   90.00
_cell.angle_beta   90.00
_cell.angle_gamma   90.00
#
_symmetry.space_group_name_H-M   'P 1'
#
loop_
_entity.id
_entity.type
_entity.pdbx_description
1 polymer ?
#
loop_
_entity_poly.entity_id
_entity_poly.type
_entity_poly.pdbx_seq_one_letter_code
_entity_poly.pdbx_strand_id
1 'polypeptide(L)'
;MAEHTSSSITIEAAPADVMGVIADFARYPDWTGEVKEAEVLKTDGQGRAEQVRLVMDAGAIKDDQVLGYTWTGENEVSWTLVKSQMLRSLDGSYILKPAGAGSTEVTYQLTVDVKIPMLGMIKRKAEKVIIDRALAGLKKRVESGK
;
A
#
# COMPACT_ATOMS: atom_id res chain seq x y z
N MET A 1 -18.24 11.79 6.20
CA MET A 1 -17.39 11.04 5.26
C MET A 1 -16.01 10.95 5.89
N ALA A 2 -15.42 9.76 5.99
CA ALA A 2 -14.06 9.64 6.54
C ALA A 2 -13.09 10.37 5.60
N GLU A 3 -12.39 11.37 6.12
CA GLU A 3 -11.33 12.05 5.36
C GLU A 3 -10.18 11.07 5.14
N HIS A 4 -9.92 10.77 3.88
CA HIS A 4 -8.75 10.00 3.43
C HIS A 4 -7.90 10.90 2.55
N THR A 5 -6.58 10.76 2.64
CA THR A 5 -5.66 11.38 1.69
C THR A 5 -5.53 10.42 0.51
N SER A 6 -5.56 10.94 -0.72
CA SER A 6 -5.40 10.13 -1.92
C SER A 6 -4.57 10.83 -2.99
N SER A 7 -3.98 10.04 -3.88
CA SER A 7 -3.27 10.50 -5.07
C SER A 7 -3.35 9.43 -6.16
N SER A 8 -3.16 9.83 -7.40
CA SER A 8 -3.18 8.93 -8.55
C SER A 8 -2.00 9.21 -9.48
N ILE A 9 -1.49 8.16 -10.12
CA ILE A 9 -0.46 8.24 -11.16
C ILE A 9 -0.79 7.27 -12.30
N THR A 10 -0.20 7.49 -13.47
CA THR A 10 -0.24 6.54 -14.58
C THR A 10 1.05 5.70 -14.59
N ILE A 11 0.90 4.39 -14.67
CA ILE A 11 1.98 3.40 -14.84
C ILE A 11 1.86 2.77 -16.22
N GLU A 12 2.98 2.64 -16.94
CA GLU A 12 3.05 2.10 -18.31
C GLU A 12 3.06 0.56 -18.34
N ALA A 13 2.05 -0.04 -17.70
CA ALA A 13 1.81 -1.48 -17.68
C ALA A 13 0.31 -1.80 -17.56
N ALA A 14 -0.08 -3.03 -17.91
CA ALA A 14 -1.46 -3.47 -17.79
C ALA A 14 -1.87 -3.60 -16.31
N PRO A 15 -3.18 -3.49 -15.97
CA PRO A 15 -3.62 -3.55 -14.58
C PRO A 15 -3.20 -4.85 -13.87
N ALA A 16 -3.20 -5.97 -14.60
CA ALA A 16 -2.77 -7.26 -14.08
C ALA A 16 -1.28 -7.27 -13.67
N ASP A 17 -0.40 -6.62 -14.44
CA ASP A 17 1.03 -6.53 -14.12
C ASP A 17 1.26 -5.68 -12.87
N VAL A 18 0.55 -4.54 -12.78
CA VAL A 18 0.61 -3.66 -11.61
C VAL A 18 0.07 -4.38 -10.36
N MET A 19 -1.08 -5.04 -10.47
CA MET A 19 -1.68 -5.79 -9.36
C MET A 19 -0.80 -6.97 -8.95
N GLY A 20 -0.12 -7.63 -9.89
CA GLY A 20 0.86 -8.66 -9.61
C GLY A 20 1.98 -8.16 -8.70
N VAL A 21 2.51 -6.96 -8.96
CA VAL A 21 3.54 -6.34 -8.10
C VAL A 21 2.98 -5.97 -6.72
N ILE A 22 1.74 -5.46 -6.65
CA ILE A 22 1.06 -5.14 -5.38
C ILE A 22 0.81 -6.42 -4.56
N ALA A 23 0.47 -7.53 -5.20
CA ALA A 23 0.22 -8.81 -4.52
C ALA A 23 1.49 -9.55 -4.11
N ASP A 24 2.65 -9.21 -4.68
CA ASP A 24 3.93 -9.86 -4.40
C ASP A 24 4.62 -9.31 -3.13
N PHE A 25 3.94 -9.50 -1.99
CA PHE A 25 4.40 -9.01 -0.68
C PHE A 25 5.81 -9.48 -0.34
N ALA A 26 6.18 -10.72 -0.70
CA ALA A 26 7.51 -11.27 -0.43
C ALA A 26 8.64 -10.45 -1.06
N ARG A 27 8.35 -9.68 -2.11
CA ARG A 27 9.30 -8.80 -2.79
C ARG A 27 9.27 -7.36 -2.30
N TYR A 28 8.37 -6.98 -1.39
CA TYR A 28 8.31 -5.60 -0.88
C TYR A 28 9.65 -5.08 -0.32
N PRO A 29 10.46 -5.90 0.40
CA PRO A 29 11.77 -5.46 0.87
C PRO A 29 12.75 -5.06 -0.25
N ASP A 30 12.57 -5.61 -1.46
CA ASP A 30 13.49 -5.39 -2.58
C ASP A 30 13.35 -3.99 -3.19
N TRP A 31 12.20 -3.31 -3.03
CA TRP A 31 11.90 -2.08 -3.80
C TRP A 31 11.23 -0.95 -3.01
N THR A 32 10.58 -1.23 -1.89
CA THR A 32 9.89 -0.17 -1.12
C THR A 32 10.85 0.71 -0.31
N GLY A 33 12.04 0.17 0.03
CA GLY A 33 13.03 0.83 0.89
C GLY A 33 12.65 0.88 2.37
N GLU A 34 11.38 1.10 2.68
CA GLU A 34 10.83 1.23 4.04
C GLU A 34 10.35 -0.10 4.63
N VAL A 35 9.89 -1.06 3.82
CA VAL A 35 9.57 -2.41 4.30
C VAL A 35 10.86 -3.21 4.41
N LYS A 36 11.12 -3.79 5.58
CA LYS A 36 12.30 -4.63 5.84
C LYS A 36 11.97 -6.12 5.78
N GLU A 37 10.78 -6.48 6.25
CA GLU A 37 10.26 -7.84 6.19
C GLU A 37 8.78 -7.79 5.82
N ALA A 38 8.35 -8.77 5.03
CA ALA A 38 6.96 -8.98 4.65
C ALA A 38 6.65 -10.47 4.68
N GLU A 39 5.68 -10.86 5.49
CA GLU A 39 5.30 -12.25 5.71
C GLU A 39 3.79 -12.42 5.53
N VAL A 40 3.38 -13.25 4.57
CA VAL A 40 1.96 -13.60 4.39
C VAL A 40 1.57 -14.59 5.49
N LEU A 41 0.72 -14.15 6.41
CA LEU A 41 0.27 -14.95 7.56
C LEU A 41 -0.95 -15.81 7.22
N LYS A 42 -1.80 -15.33 6.31
CA LYS A 42 -3.03 -16.00 5.91
C LYS A 42 -3.35 -15.67 4.46
N THR A 43 -3.93 -16.63 3.74
CA THR A 43 -4.45 -16.45 2.37
C THR A 43 -5.95 -16.74 2.31
N ASP A 44 -6.63 -16.11 1.35
CA ASP A 44 -8.01 -16.40 1.02
C ASP A 44 -8.15 -17.71 0.20
N GLY A 45 -9.38 -18.08 -0.16
CA GLY A 45 -9.65 -19.28 -0.95
C GLY A 45 -9.13 -19.26 -2.39
N GLN A 46 -8.65 -18.11 -2.87
CA GLN A 46 -8.01 -17.93 -4.18
C GLN A 46 -6.48 -17.83 -4.06
N GLY A 47 -5.92 -18.00 -2.87
CA GLY A 47 -4.48 -17.92 -2.60
C GLY A 47 -3.94 -16.50 -2.49
N ARG A 48 -4.80 -15.47 -2.47
CA ARG A 48 -4.38 -14.07 -2.27
C ARG A 48 -4.17 -13.80 -0.79
N ALA A 49 -3.24 -12.92 -0.44
CA ALA A 49 -2.97 -12.63 0.97
C ALA A 49 -4.20 -12.03 1.66
N GLU A 50 -4.65 -12.63 2.75
CA GLU A 50 -5.72 -12.10 3.61
C GLU A 50 -5.12 -11.36 4.81
N GLN A 51 -3.96 -11.79 5.31
CA GLN A 51 -3.21 -11.08 6.35
C GLN A 51 -1.72 -11.10 6.05
N VAL A 52 -1.07 -9.95 6.20
CA VAL A 52 0.38 -9.79 6.00
C VAL A 52 0.97 -9.06 7.18
N ARG A 53 2.06 -9.59 7.73
CA ARG A 53 2.91 -8.88 8.68
C ARG A 53 3.97 -8.10 7.91
N LEU A 54 4.11 -6.82 8.23
CA LEU A 54 5.08 -5.90 7.65
C LEU A 54 5.93 -5.30 8.77
N VAL A 55 7.25 -5.47 8.67
CA VAL A 55 8.21 -4.77 9.52
C VAL A 55 8.70 -3.54 8.77
N MET A 56 8.33 -2.36 9.28
CA MET A 56 8.63 -1.07 8.69
C MET A 56 9.84 -0.43 9.38
N ASP A 57 10.76 0.13 8.59
CA ASP A 57 11.81 1.02 9.04
C ASP A 57 11.94 2.21 8.07
N ALA A 58 11.29 3.31 8.45
CA ALA A 58 11.35 4.60 7.77
C ALA A 58 12.29 5.58 8.52
N GLY A 59 13.36 5.06 9.13
CA GLY A 59 14.34 5.83 9.88
C GLY A 59 13.91 6.08 11.32
N ALA A 60 13.34 7.27 11.59
CA ALA A 60 12.90 7.63 12.94
C ALA A 60 11.62 6.89 13.38
N ILE A 61 10.91 6.29 12.43
CA ILE A 61 9.67 5.54 12.66
C ILE A 61 9.93 4.09 12.31
N LYS A 62 9.71 3.21 13.29
CA LYS A 62 9.79 1.75 13.13
C LYS A 62 8.53 1.14 13.67
N ASP A 63 7.91 0.26 12.92
CA ASP A 63 6.66 -0.38 13.31
C ASP A 63 6.63 -1.83 12.86
N ASP A 64 5.99 -2.67 13.66
CA ASP A 64 5.69 -4.06 13.33
C ASP A 64 4.16 -4.18 13.30
N GLN A 65 3.63 -4.27 12.09
CA GLN A 65 2.20 -4.21 11.85
C GLN A 65 1.69 -5.44 11.11
N VAL A 66 0.45 -5.82 11.40
CA VAL A 66 -0.31 -6.82 10.65
C VAL A 66 -1.49 -6.10 10.02
N LEU A 67 -1.61 -6.26 8.70
CA LEU A 67 -2.70 -5.70 7.91
C LEU A 67 -3.59 -6.83 7.38
N GLY A 68 -4.90 -6.60 7.42
CA GLY A 68 -5.90 -7.48 6.83
C GLY A 68 -6.31 -6.94 5.47
N TYR A 69 -6.20 -7.76 4.43
CA TYR A 69 -6.44 -7.38 3.04
C TYR A 69 -7.79 -7.91 2.55
N THR A 70 -8.51 -7.06 1.83
CA THR A 70 -9.74 -7.40 1.13
C THR A 70 -9.57 -7.11 -0.36
N TRP A 71 -9.72 -8.14 -1.18
CA TRP A 71 -9.57 -8.07 -2.63
C TRP A 71 -10.93 -8.02 -3.31
N THR A 72 -11.19 -6.93 -4.03
CA THR A 72 -12.46 -6.69 -4.73
C THR A 72 -12.25 -6.86 -6.22
N GLY A 73 -12.57 -8.05 -6.74
CA GLY A 73 -12.27 -8.41 -8.12
C GLY A 73 -10.76 -8.46 -8.39
N GLU A 74 -10.34 -7.97 -9.56
CA GLU A 74 -8.94 -8.00 -10.03
C GLU A 74 -8.24 -6.63 -9.94
N ASN A 75 -9.00 -5.55 -9.78
CA ASN A 75 -8.52 -4.17 -9.95
C ASN A 75 -8.50 -3.36 -8.66
N GLU A 76 -8.92 -3.95 -7.54
CA GLU A 76 -8.97 -3.24 -6.28
C GLU A 76 -8.54 -4.15 -5.12
N VAL A 77 -7.68 -3.60 -4.27
CA VAL A 77 -7.32 -4.18 -3.00
C VAL A 77 -7.34 -3.10 -1.93
N SER A 78 -7.95 -3.40 -0.80
CA SER A 78 -7.98 -2.56 0.38
C SER A 78 -7.40 -3.30 1.57
N TRP A 79 -6.96 -2.55 2.58
CA TRP A 79 -6.50 -3.12 3.83
C TRP A 79 -6.92 -2.28 5.03
N THR A 80 -7.02 -2.96 6.17
CA THR A 80 -7.27 -2.38 7.48
C THR A 80 -6.24 -2.89 8.49
N LEU A 81 -5.99 -2.11 9.53
CA LEU A 81 -5.07 -2.48 10.59
C LEU A 81 -5.64 -3.61 11.46
N VAL A 82 -4.90 -4.72 11.57
CA VAL A 82 -5.20 -5.80 12.53
C VAL A 82 -4.42 -5.57 13.82
N LYS A 83 -3.14 -5.22 13.72
CA LYS A 83 -2.25 -5.00 14.87
C LYS A 83 -1.12 -4.06 14.49
N SER A 84 -0.72 -3.19 15.41
CA SER A 84 0.52 -2.39 15.27
C SER A 84 1.05 -1.95 16.64
N GLN A 85 2.35 -1.71 16.70
CA GLN A 85 2.99 -1.13 17.89
C GLN A 85 2.74 0.37 17.96
N MET A 86 2.75 1.09 16.84
CA MET A 86 2.66 2.56 16.79
C MET A 86 1.27 3.12 16.43
N LEU A 87 0.48 2.37 15.67
CA LEU A 87 -0.76 2.83 15.04
C LEU A 87 -2.00 2.40 15.84
N ARG A 88 -3.03 3.25 15.82
CA ARG A 88 -4.39 2.96 16.30
C ARG A 88 -5.26 2.43 15.17
N SER A 89 -5.16 3.03 13.98
CA SER A 89 -5.80 2.55 12.76
C SER A 89 -4.94 2.88 11.55
N LEU A 90 -5.07 2.06 10.51
CA LEU A 90 -4.46 2.26 9.21
C LEU A 90 -5.42 1.64 8.19
N ASP A 91 -5.97 2.47 7.33
CA ASP A 91 -6.90 2.07 6.29
C ASP A 91 -6.36 2.58 4.96
N GLY A 92 -6.37 1.74 3.94
CA GLY A 92 -5.93 2.18 2.62
C GLY A 92 -6.40 1.27 1.50
N SER A 93 -6.19 1.73 0.28
CA SER A 93 -6.57 0.99 -0.93
C SER A 93 -5.68 1.33 -2.11
N TYR A 94 -5.53 0.35 -3.01
CA TYR A 94 -5.14 0.53 -4.39
C TYR A 94 -6.34 0.27 -5.29
N ILE A 95 -6.62 1.21 -6.19
CA ILE A 95 -7.67 1.10 -7.22
C ILE A 95 -7.00 1.31 -8.57
N LEU A 96 -7.12 0.31 -9.44
CA LEU A 96 -6.49 0.28 -10.77
C LEU A 96 -7.56 0.48 -11.83
N LYS A 97 -7.29 1.38 -12.78
CA LYS A 97 -8.17 1.62 -13.93
C LYS A 97 -7.35 1.58 -15.21
N PRO A 98 -7.79 0.85 -16.26
CA PRO A 98 -7.17 0.95 -17.57
C PRO A 98 -7.16 2.40 -18.07
N ALA A 99 -6.01 2.89 -18.51
CA ALA A 99 -5.83 4.25 -19.02
C ALA A 99 -5.53 4.29 -20.54
N GLY A 100 -5.67 3.15 -21.23
CA GLY A 100 -5.40 3.01 -22.66
C GLY A 100 -3.92 2.73 -22.96
N ALA A 101 -3.61 2.30 -24.19
CA ALA A 101 -2.25 2.02 -24.67
C ALA A 101 -1.41 1.07 -23.77
N GLY A 102 -2.07 0.12 -23.07
CA GLY A 102 -1.38 -0.78 -22.14
C GLY A 102 -0.89 -0.11 -20.86
N SER A 103 -1.49 1.02 -20.47
CA SER A 103 -1.21 1.74 -19.22
C SER A 103 -2.37 1.65 -18.21
N THR A 104 -2.05 1.92 -16.95
CA THR A 104 -2.98 1.85 -15.82
C THR A 104 -2.89 3.13 -14.99
N GLU A 105 -4.03 3.76 -14.71
CA GLU A 105 -4.15 4.75 -13.64
C GLU A 105 -4.28 4.01 -12.31
N VAL A 106 -3.36 4.29 -11.39
CA VAL A 106 -3.32 3.72 -10.05
C VAL A 106 -3.65 4.82 -9.06
N THR A 107 -4.77 4.65 -8.35
CA THR A 107 -5.14 5.51 -7.22
C THR A 107 -4.76 4.81 -5.92
N TYR A 108 -4.04 5.52 -5.06
CA TYR A 108 -3.71 5.05 -3.71
C TYR A 108 -4.36 5.96 -2.68
N GLN A 109 -5.11 5.37 -1.76
CA GLN A 109 -5.79 6.07 -0.66
C GLN A 109 -5.24 5.60 0.68
N LEU A 110 -5.10 6.52 1.62
CA LEU A 110 -4.58 6.22 2.94
C LEU A 110 -5.17 7.13 4.01
N THR A 111 -5.55 6.53 5.13
CA THR A 111 -5.85 7.20 6.39
C THR A 111 -5.03 6.54 7.49
N VAL A 112 -4.26 7.33 8.24
CA VAL A 112 -3.36 6.81 9.30
C VAL A 112 -3.69 7.46 10.63
N ASP A 113 -4.04 6.67 11.64
CA ASP A 113 -4.17 7.16 13.01
C ASP A 113 -3.06 6.58 13.89
N VAL A 114 -2.23 7.46 14.47
CA VAL A 114 -1.10 7.06 15.32
C VAL A 114 -1.50 7.16 16.80
N LYS A 115 -0.81 6.41 17.68
CA LYS A 115 -1.15 6.40 19.12
C LYS A 115 -0.90 7.73 19.82
N ILE A 116 0.00 8.55 19.28
CA ILE A 116 0.39 9.87 19.79
C ILE A 116 -0.53 10.93 19.16
N PRO A 117 -1.06 11.90 19.94
CA PRO A 117 -1.87 12.98 19.36
C PRO A 117 -1.08 13.78 18.32
N MET A 118 -1.63 13.90 17.10
CA MET A 118 -1.07 14.75 16.04
C MET A 118 -2.07 15.82 15.61
N LEU A 119 -1.58 16.99 15.22
CA LEU A 119 -2.40 18.01 14.57
C LEU A 119 -2.80 17.56 13.16
N GLY A 120 -4.06 17.80 12.77
CA GLY A 120 -4.62 17.28 11.51
C GLY A 120 -3.85 17.64 10.24
N MET A 121 -3.28 18.86 10.16
CA MET A 121 -2.46 19.26 9.00
C MET A 121 -1.14 18.47 8.90
N ILE A 122 -0.52 18.15 10.05
CA ILE A 122 0.71 17.35 10.09
C ILE A 122 0.40 15.92 9.67
N LYS A 123 -0.72 15.35 10.16
CA LYS A 123 -1.21 14.03 9.77
C LYS A 123 -1.40 13.91 8.25
N ARG A 124 -2.15 14.82 7.63
CA ARG A 124 -2.37 14.81 6.16
C ARG A 124 -1.08 14.95 5.36
N LYS A 125 -0.13 15.76 5.84
CA LYS A 125 1.17 15.92 5.18
C LYS A 125 1.98 14.62 5.24
N ALA A 126 1.98 13.93 6.39
CA ALA A 126 2.63 12.63 6.53
C ALA A 126 1.97 11.57 5.63
N GLU A 127 0.64 11.49 5.62
CA GLU A 127 -0.13 10.61 4.73
C GLU A 127 0.24 10.86 3.25
N LYS A 128 0.29 12.12 2.83
CA LYS A 128 0.67 12.48 1.45
C LYS A 128 2.08 12.02 1.09
N VAL A 129 3.06 12.19 2.00
CA VAL A 129 4.44 11.73 1.75
C VAL A 129 4.50 10.21 1.58
N ILE A 130 3.76 9.46 2.40
CA ILE A 130 3.69 8.00 2.28
C ILE A 130 3.08 7.61 0.93
N ILE A 131 1.95 8.24 0.55
CA ILE A 131 1.27 8.01 -0.72
C ILE A 131 2.21 8.27 -1.91
N ASP A 132 2.86 9.43 -1.93
CA ASP A 132 3.72 9.83 -3.05
C ASP A 132 4.93 8.89 -3.19
N ARG A 133 5.52 8.44 -2.07
CA ARG A 133 6.62 7.46 -2.08
C ARG A 133 6.18 6.08 -2.54
N ALA A 134 5.05 5.58 -2.04
CA ALA A 134 4.51 4.27 -2.40
C ALA A 134 4.20 4.19 -3.90
N LEU A 135 3.53 5.22 -4.45
CA LEU A 135 3.23 5.31 -5.88
C LEU A 135 4.50 5.43 -6.74
N ALA A 136 5.47 6.25 -6.34
CA ALA A 136 6.73 6.37 -7.06
C ALA A 136 7.55 5.06 -7.07
N GLY A 137 7.62 4.37 -5.92
CA GLY A 137 8.28 3.08 -5.78
C GLY A 137 7.61 2.01 -6.64
N LEU A 138 6.28 1.93 -6.60
CA LEU A 138 5.50 0.98 -7.39
C LEU A 138 5.71 1.20 -8.89
N LYS A 139 5.59 2.45 -9.36
CA LYS A 139 5.83 2.80 -10.76
C LYS A 139 7.22 2.36 -11.22
N LYS A 140 8.25 2.72 -10.43
CA LYS A 140 9.63 2.34 -10.74
C LYS A 140 9.77 0.82 -10.81
N ARG A 141 9.22 0.08 -9.85
CA ARG A 141 9.32 -1.39 -9.79
C ARG A 141 8.65 -2.06 -10.99
N VAL A 142 7.45 -1.61 -11.35
CA VAL A 142 6.69 -2.15 -12.48
C VAL A 142 7.40 -1.85 -13.80
N GLU A 143 7.85 -0.61 -13.99
CA GLU A 143 8.45 -0.17 -15.26
C GLU A 143 9.90 -0.65 -15.43
N SER A 144 10.63 -0.90 -14.34
CA SER A 144 11.99 -1.47 -14.42
C SER A 144 12.02 -2.99 -14.57
N GLY A 145 10.88 -3.66 -14.42
CA GLY A 145 10.74 -5.11 -14.58
C GLY A 145 10.48 -5.57 -16.02
N LYS A 146 10.45 -4.63 -16.97
CA LYS A 146 10.42 -4.89 -18.42
C LYS A 146 11.80 -5.26 -18.97
#